data_AF-A0A2P8KTW6-F1
#
_entry.id   AF-A0A2P8KTW6-F1
#
_cell.length_a   1.000
_cell.length_b   1.000
_cell.length_c   1.000
_cell.angle_alpha   90.00
_cell.angle_beta   90.00
_cell.angle_gamma   90.00
#
_symmetry.space_group_name_H-M   'P 1'
#
loop_
_entity.id
_entity.type
_entity.pdbx_description
1 polymer ?
#
loop_
_entity_poly.entity_id
_entity_poly.type
_entity_poly.pdbx_seq_one_letter_code
_entity_poly.pdbx_strand_id
1 'polypeptide(L)' 'AMDARLKTPPGQAAYRKRKWIVEAPNGWIKSVLGFRQFSLRGLNKVKAEFKLVCLALNLRRMSTLMVR' A
#
# COMPACT_ATOMS: atom_id res chain seq x y z
N ALA A 1 9.73 5.22 19.26
CA ALA A 1 8.28 4.96 19.42
C ALA A 1 7.79 3.75 18.62
N MET A 2 7.92 3.70 17.28
CA MET A 2 7.45 2.56 16.47
C MET A 2 8.26 1.27 16.76
N ASP A 3 9.59 1.39 16.86
CA ASP A 3 10.50 0.28 17.16
C ASP A 3 10.15 -0.44 18.48
N ALA A 4 9.95 0.33 19.56
CA ALA A 4 9.51 -0.20 20.85
C ALA A 4 8.19 -0.99 20.76
N ARG A 5 7.22 -0.51 19.95
CA ARG A 5 5.93 -1.19 19.74
C ARG A 5 6.08 -2.50 18.98
N LEU A 6 6.96 -2.54 17.98
CA LEU A 6 7.21 -3.74 17.17
C LEU A 6 7.96 -4.83 17.92
N LYS A 7 8.69 -4.48 18.99
CA LYS A 7 9.40 -5.44 19.85
C LYS A 7 8.48 -6.22 20.80
N THR A 8 7.26 -5.73 21.05
CA THR A 8 6.31 -6.42 21.92
C THR A 8 5.72 -7.68 21.25
N PRO A 9 5.44 -8.77 21.98
CA PRO A 9 4.75 -9.95 21.43
C PRO A 9 3.47 -9.63 20.63
N PRO A 10 2.53 -8.78 21.11
CA PRO A 10 1.35 -8.40 20.33
C PRO A 10 1.72 -7.59 19.07
N GLY A 11 2.73 -6.73 19.15
CA GLY A 11 3.23 -5.96 18.01
C GLY A 11 3.79 -6.86 16.90
N GLN A 12 4.59 -7.86 17.25
CA GLN A 12 5.14 -8.84 16.31
C GLN A 12 4.03 -9.67 15.66
N ALA A 13 3.06 -10.15 16.44
CA ALA A 13 1.93 -10.92 15.92
C ALA A 13 1.09 -10.10 14.93
N ALA A 14 0.80 -8.84 15.26
CA ALA A 14 0.07 -7.93 14.37
C ALA A 14 0.88 -7.61 13.09
N TYR A 15 2.19 -7.39 13.22
CA TYR A 15 3.06 -7.12 12.07
C TYR A 15 3.13 -8.31 11.10
N ARG A 16 3.27 -9.54 11.63
CA ARG A 16 3.22 -10.78 10.84
C ARG A 16 1.90 -10.92 10.07
N LYS A 17 0.77 -10.64 10.72
CA LYS A 17 -0.55 -10.64 10.06
C LYS A 17 -0.66 -9.55 8.99
N ARG A 18 -0.04 -8.39 9.16
CA ARG A 18 -0.10 -7.32 8.14
C ARG A 18 0.77 -7.59 6.93
N LYS A 19 1.86 -8.36 7.09
CA LYS A 19 2.79 -8.66 6.01
C LYS A 19 2.06 -9.23 4.79
N TRP A 20 1.28 -10.30 4.96
CA TRP A 20 0.56 -10.92 3.83
C TRP A 20 -0.47 -9.98 3.17
N ILE A 21 -1.10 -9.09 3.94
CA ILE A 21 -2.09 -8.13 3.43
C ILE A 21 -1.43 -7.05 2.57
N VAL A 22 -0.26 -6.55 2.99
CA VAL A 22 0.37 -5.38 2.35
C VAL A 22 1.23 -5.75 1.15
N GLU A 23 1.78 -6.96 1.09
CA GLU A 23 2.67 -7.35 -0.01
C GLU A 23 1.96 -7.35 -1.37
N ALA A 24 0.72 -7.87 -1.45
CA ALA A 24 0.00 -7.95 -2.71
C ALA A 24 -0.30 -6.56 -3.33
N PRO A 25 -0.91 -5.60 -2.61
CA PRO A 25 -1.07 -4.23 -3.11
C PRO A 25 0.25 -3.57 -3.50
N ASN A 26 1.31 -3.74 -2.71
CA ASN A 26 2.63 -3.19 -3.01
C ASN A 26 3.22 -3.76 -4.31
N GLY A 27 3.06 -5.08 -4.53
CA GLY A 27 3.43 -5.75 -5.76
C GLY A 27 2.64 -5.23 -6.96
N TRP A 28 1.32 -5.09 -6.84
CA TRP A 28 0.46 -4.58 -7.90
C TRP A 28 0.75 -3.12 -8.26
N ILE A 29 1.00 -2.25 -7.28
CA ILE A 29 1.39 -0.86 -7.53
C ILE A 29 2.64 -0.81 -8.42
N LYS A 30 3.63 -1.67 -8.15
CA LYS A 30 4.90 -1.68 -8.89
C LYS A 30 4.82 -2.37 -10.26
N SER A 31 4.10 -3.48 -10.36
CA SER A 31 4.10 -4.35 -11.55
C SER A 31 2.88 -4.14 -12.45
N VAL A 32 1.71 -3.89 -11.88
CA VAL A 32 0.44 -3.73 -12.62
C VAL A 32 0.20 -2.26 -12.97
N LEU A 33 0.41 -1.34 -12.02
CA LEU A 33 0.28 0.10 -12.27
C LEU A 33 1.56 0.74 -12.80
N GLY A 34 2.71 0.06 -12.68
CA GLY A 34 4.00 0.59 -13.12
C GLY A 34 4.54 1.76 -12.27
N PHE A 35 3.98 2.02 -11.10
CA PHE A 35 4.38 3.13 -10.24
C PHE A 35 5.69 2.79 -9.50
N ARG A 36 6.81 3.32 -9.98
CA ARG A 36 8.17 3.04 -9.46
C ARG A 36 8.79 4.19 -8.67
N GLN A 37 8.34 5.41 -8.90
CA GLN A 37 8.85 6.61 -8.26
C GLN A 37 7.75 7.65 -8.10
N PHE A 38 7.89 8.51 -7.09
CA PHE A 38 7.04 9.68 -6.94
C PHE A 38 7.47 10.77 -7.92
N SER A 39 6.48 11.39 -8.55
CA SER A 39 6.69 12.51 -9.48
C SER A 39 6.83 13.83 -8.73
N LEU A 40 6.21 13.93 -7.55
CA LEU A 40 6.20 15.15 -6.74
C LEU A 40 7.19 15.08 -5.58
N ARG A 41 7.66 16.25 -5.14
CA ARG A 41 8.49 16.41 -3.94
C ARG A 41 7.71 17.08 -2.81
N GLY A 42 8.07 16.75 -1.57
CA GLY A 42 7.44 17.27 -0.36
C GLY A 42 6.30 16.38 0.14
N LEU A 43 6.23 16.20 1.47
CA LEU A 43 5.38 15.20 2.11
C LEU A 43 3.89 15.35 1.77
N ASN A 44 3.39 16.58 1.69
CA ASN A 44 1.97 16.84 1.39
C ASN A 44 1.61 16.41 -0.04
N LYS A 45 2.46 16.73 -1.01
CA LYS A 45 2.24 16.38 -2.42
C LYS A 45 2.40 14.87 -2.66
N VAL A 46 3.43 14.26 -2.09
CA VAL A 46 3.67 12.81 -2.14
C VAL A 46 2.49 12.03 -1.54
N LYS A 47 1.92 12.49 -0.42
CA LYS A 47 0.71 11.89 0.17
C LYS A 47 -0.49 11.96 -0.78
N ALA A 48 -0.69 13.08 -1.48
CA ALA A 48 -1.77 13.22 -2.44
C ALA A 48 -1.57 12.30 -3.65
N GLU A 49 -0.35 12.24 -4.20
CA GLU A 49 0.02 11.34 -5.29
C GLU A 49 -0.23 9.88 -4.90
N PHE A 50 0.19 9.46 -3.70
CA PHE A 50 -0.03 8.09 -3.24
C PHE A 50 -1.52 7.75 -3.06
N LYS A 51 -2.36 8.70 -2.64
CA LYS A 51 -3.83 8.50 -2.59
C LYS A 51 -4.41 8.23 -3.98
N LEU A 52 -3.93 8.93 -5.01
CA LEU A 52 -4.35 8.70 -6.39
C LEU A 52 -3.92 7.31 -6.90
N VAL A 53 -2.69 6.88 -6.58
CA VAL A 53 -2.21 5.53 -6.91
C VAL A 53 -3.09 4.45 -6.25
N CYS A 54 -3.42 4.62 -4.97
CA CYS A 54 -4.30 3.70 -4.25
C CYS A 54 -5.72 3.68 -4.84
N LEU A 55 -6.27 4.84 -5.22
CA LEU A 55 -7.56 4.94 -5.89
C LEU A 55 -7.56 4.18 -7.21
N ALA A 56 -6.55 4.39 -8.05
CA ALA A 56 -6.42 3.70 -9.34
C ALA A 56 -6.36 2.17 -9.17
N LEU A 57 -5.61 1.68 -8.18
CA LEU A 57 -5.57 0.25 -7.86
C LEU A 57 -6.94 -0.29 -7.45
N ASN A 58 -7.64 0.41 -6.55
CA ASN A 58 -8.95 -0.01 -6.06
C ASN A 58 -10.00 -0.04 -7.18
N LEU A 59 -10.02 0.98 -8.04
CA LEU A 59 -10.92 1.02 -9.21
C LEU A 59 -10.66 -0.14 -10.17
N ARG A 60 -9.39 -0.44 -10.47
CA ARG A 60 -9.03 -1.59 -11.32
C ARG A 60 -9.47 -2.93 -10.70
N ARG A 61 -9.37 -3.08 -9.38
CA ARG A 61 -9.84 -4.28 -8.68
C ARG A 61 -11.36 -4.39 -8.73
N MET A 62 -12.06 -3.30 -8.43
CA MET A 62 -13.52 -3.25 -8.48
C MET A 62 -14.04 -3.60 -9.87
N SER A 63 -13.47 -3.03 -10.94
CA SER A 63 -13.91 -3.36 -12.30
C SER A 63 -13.75 -4.85 -12.62
N THR A 64 -12.67 -5.49 -12.17
CA THR A 64 -12.47 -6.94 -12.35
C THR A 64 -13.48 -7.78 -11.56
N LEU A 65 -13.92 -7.29 -10.40
CA LEU A 65 -14.89 -7.97 -9.54
C LEU A 65 -16.34 -7.77 -9.99
N MET A 66 -16.65 -6.63 -10.60
CA MET A 66 -17.99 -6.28 -11.08
C MET A 66 -18.33 -6.88 -12.46
N VAL A 67 -17.30 -7.21 -13.26
CA VAL A 67 -17.45 -7.80 -14.60
C VAL A 67 -17.53 -9.35 -14.53
N ARG A 68 -17.47 -9.91 -13.32
CA ARG A 68 -17.78 -11.31 -13.03
C ARG A 68 -19.20 -11.43 -12.47
#